data_AF-A0A1T4JHL2-F1
#
_entry.id   AF-A0A1T4JHL2-F1
#
_cell.length_a   1.000
_cell.length_b   1.000
_cell.length_c   1.000
_cell.angle_alpha   90.00
_cell.angle_beta   90.00
_cell.angle_gamma   90.00
#
_symmetry.space_group_name_H-M   'P 1'
#
loop_
_entity.id
_entity.type
_entity.pdbx_description
1 polymer ?
#
loop_
_entity_poly.entity_id
_entity_poly.type
_entity_poly.pdbx_seq_one_letter_code
_entity_poly.pdbx_strand_id
1 'polypeptide(L)'
;MLNSFFEWLNSTHIAFQSVEVSKAFLFFLLFSLIGWLCEVAYVGIFFEHKFVNRGFLFGPVCPVYGTGGILILSLPQQLQNPVWVLYLAGVFFCSFVEYAVGFGLEKIFHTKWWDYSDQTITVKGHIIPLHLHGRVCLKNSILFGFLTVIVIKFVQPLIEKAMAYFSDTAIITISNILLVIFLVDIVVSVNKMVDFSVHVAKLKELGESLKDRYQNEAWFKGESLSEMFDSIRERSLKEKEKFSSALLEKIESVNRHNRHLESFVRRFPTMKSAQYKDSLIHLKKRIKESLDEKRSRK
;
A
#
# COMPACT_ATOMS: atom_id res chain seq x y z
N MET A 1 16.03 -4.70 -32.76
CA MET A 1 15.40 -3.89 -31.70
C MET A 1 15.49 -4.56 -30.32
N LEU A 2 15.16 -5.85 -30.18
CA LEU A 2 15.38 -6.60 -28.93
C LEU A 2 16.87 -6.75 -28.58
N ASN A 3 17.72 -7.17 -29.52
CA ASN A 3 19.17 -7.35 -29.26
C ASN A 3 19.87 -6.04 -28.84
N SER A 4 19.53 -4.92 -29.48
CA SER A 4 20.07 -3.60 -29.12
C SER A 4 19.64 -3.12 -27.73
N PHE A 5 18.44 -3.52 -27.28
CA PHE A 5 17.97 -3.22 -25.93
C PHE A 5 18.68 -4.08 -24.88
N PHE A 6 18.91 -5.36 -25.16
CA PHE A 6 19.68 -6.26 -24.29
C PHE A 6 21.16 -5.86 -24.19
N GLU A 7 21.79 -5.44 -25.30
CA GLU A 7 23.16 -4.92 -25.29
C GLU A 7 23.26 -3.62 -24.47
N TRP A 8 22.28 -2.73 -24.59
CA TRP A 8 22.22 -1.50 -23.79
C TRP A 8 22.07 -1.80 -22.28
N LEU A 9 21.19 -2.73 -21.90
CA LEU A 9 21.01 -3.20 -20.52
C LEU A 9 22.29 -3.85 -19.95
N ASN A 10 23.00 -4.63 -20.76
CA ASN A 10 24.28 -5.23 -20.35
C ASN A 10 25.39 -4.18 -20.17
N SER A 11 25.41 -3.12 -20.99
CA SER A 11 26.44 -2.08 -20.91
C SER A 11 26.29 -1.14 -19.70
N THR A 12 25.09 -1.09 -19.10
CA THR A 12 24.77 -0.14 -18.02
C THR A 12 25.06 -0.68 -16.62
N HIS A 13 25.56 -1.92 -16.46
CA HIS A 13 25.75 -2.61 -15.17
C HIS A 13 24.47 -2.79 -14.32
N ILE A 14 23.28 -2.52 -14.89
CA ILE A 14 21.99 -2.66 -14.19
C ILE A 14 21.50 -4.12 -14.23
N ALA A 15 21.91 -4.88 -15.24
CA ALA A 15 21.49 -6.26 -15.45
C ALA A 15 22.21 -7.24 -14.53
N PHE A 16 21.50 -8.26 -14.06
CA PHE A 16 22.09 -9.39 -13.35
C PHE A 16 23.03 -10.15 -14.28
N GLN A 17 24.28 -10.29 -13.86
CA GLN A 17 25.29 -11.08 -14.57
C GLN A 17 25.49 -12.47 -13.94
N SER A 18 25.13 -12.62 -12.66
CA SER A 18 25.19 -13.89 -11.94
C SER A 18 23.85 -14.62 -11.95
N VAL A 19 23.91 -15.93 -12.12
CA VAL A 19 22.74 -16.83 -12.08
C VAL A 19 22.12 -16.84 -10.69
N GLU A 20 22.94 -16.80 -9.64
CA GLU A 20 22.53 -16.86 -8.24
C GLU A 20 21.64 -15.67 -7.86
N VAL A 21 22.07 -14.45 -8.21
CA VAL A 21 21.27 -13.24 -7.96
C VAL A 21 20.00 -13.24 -8.80
N SER A 22 20.06 -13.74 -10.04
CA SER A 22 18.86 -13.92 -10.88
C SER A 22 17.85 -14.88 -10.24
N LYS A 23 18.32 -16.01 -9.69
CA LYS A 23 17.49 -16.96 -8.94
C LYS A 23 16.88 -16.32 -7.70
N ALA A 24 17.68 -15.60 -6.90
CA ALA A 24 17.19 -14.89 -5.72
C ALA A 24 16.11 -13.85 -6.09
N PHE A 25 16.29 -13.10 -7.18
CA PHE A 25 15.29 -12.15 -7.64
C PHE A 25 13.98 -12.83 -8.09
N LEU A 26 14.06 -13.98 -8.75
CA LEU A 26 12.88 -14.76 -9.12
C LEU A 26 12.15 -15.32 -7.89
N PHE A 27 12.88 -15.79 -6.87
CA PHE A 27 12.28 -16.15 -5.57
C PHE A 27 11.59 -14.95 -4.93
N PHE A 28 12.24 -13.78 -4.93
CA PHE A 28 11.65 -12.55 -4.40
C PHE A 28 10.33 -12.21 -5.09
N LEU A 29 10.27 -12.28 -6.43
CA LEU A 29 9.05 -12.00 -7.18
C LEU A 29 7.95 -13.03 -6.90
N LEU A 30 8.29 -14.31 -6.87
CA LEU A 30 7.32 -15.39 -6.60
C LEU A 30 6.76 -15.31 -5.18
N PHE A 31 7.61 -15.04 -4.19
CA PHE A 31 7.16 -14.85 -2.81
C PHE A 31 6.32 -13.57 -2.67
N SER A 32 6.66 -12.51 -3.41
CA SER A 32 5.83 -11.30 -3.48
C SER A 32 4.46 -11.57 -4.10
N LEU A 33 4.40 -12.42 -5.13
CA LEU A 33 3.15 -12.84 -5.78
C LEU A 33 2.31 -13.73 -4.86
N ILE A 34 2.90 -14.70 -4.17
CA ILE A 34 2.20 -15.56 -3.22
C ILE A 34 1.64 -14.72 -2.07
N GLY A 35 2.44 -13.81 -1.53
CA GLY A 35 1.98 -12.86 -0.51
C GLY A 35 0.79 -12.04 -0.97
N TRP A 36 0.86 -11.51 -2.19
CA TRP A 36 -0.25 -10.78 -2.81
C TRP A 36 -1.51 -11.65 -2.95
N LEU A 37 -1.38 -12.90 -3.42
CA LEU A 37 -2.50 -13.84 -3.49
C LEU A 37 -3.11 -14.11 -2.12
N CYS A 38 -2.29 -14.27 -1.08
CA CYS A 38 -2.75 -14.44 0.30
C CYS A 38 -3.52 -13.21 0.80
N GLU A 39 -3.05 -11.99 0.53
CA GLU A 39 -3.77 -10.77 0.92
C GLU A 39 -5.09 -10.62 0.18
N VAL A 40 -5.11 -10.86 -1.13
CA VAL A 40 -6.32 -10.80 -1.95
C VAL A 40 -7.34 -11.84 -1.48
N ALA A 41 -6.89 -13.06 -1.17
CA ALA A 41 -7.75 -14.11 -0.62
C ALA A 41 -8.28 -13.73 0.77
N TYR A 42 -7.41 -13.23 1.66
CA TYR A 42 -7.81 -12.78 3.00
C TYR A 42 -8.89 -11.70 2.94
N VAL A 43 -8.70 -10.66 2.12
CA VAL A 43 -9.66 -9.56 2.00
C VAL A 43 -10.93 -9.97 1.25
N GLY A 44 -10.79 -10.78 0.21
CA GLY A 44 -11.92 -11.33 -0.54
C GLY A 44 -12.83 -12.20 0.32
N ILE A 45 -12.26 -12.98 1.24
CA ILE A 45 -13.01 -13.86 2.14
C ILE A 45 -13.59 -13.09 3.33
N PHE A 46 -12.79 -12.22 3.98
CA PHE A 46 -13.14 -11.67 5.30
C PHE A 46 -13.69 -10.23 5.32
N PHE A 47 -13.54 -9.44 4.25
CA PHE A 47 -13.88 -8.01 4.29
C PHE A 47 -14.85 -7.54 3.20
N GLU A 48 -14.51 -7.72 1.92
CA GLU A 48 -15.23 -7.00 0.84
C GLU A 48 -16.03 -7.91 -0.10
N HIS A 49 -15.89 -9.24 -0.02
CA HIS A 49 -16.46 -10.20 -0.98
C HIS A 49 -16.21 -9.82 -2.45
N LYS A 50 -15.14 -9.05 -2.70
CA LYS A 50 -14.79 -8.48 -4.00
C LYS A 50 -13.28 -8.57 -4.17
N PHE A 51 -12.88 -8.75 -5.43
CA PHE A 51 -11.49 -8.69 -5.80
C PHE A 51 -10.98 -7.25 -5.66
N VAL A 52 -10.15 -7.01 -4.66
CA VAL A 52 -9.45 -5.75 -4.46
C VAL A 52 -7.98 -6.04 -4.60
N ASN A 53 -7.33 -5.40 -5.59
CA ASN A 53 -5.88 -5.49 -5.72
C ASN A 53 -5.25 -4.83 -4.48
N ARG A 54 -4.77 -5.65 -3.55
CA ARG A 54 -4.11 -5.25 -2.31
C ARG A 54 -2.62 -5.22 -2.56
N GLY A 55 -2.02 -4.04 -2.50
CA GLY A 55 -0.62 -3.89 -2.82
C GLY A 55 -0.25 -2.44 -3.07
N PHE A 56 0.98 -2.11 -2.68
CA PHE A 56 1.62 -0.83 -2.99
C PHE A 56 1.82 -0.65 -4.50
N LEU A 57 2.18 -1.74 -5.17
CA LEU A 57 2.46 -1.80 -6.60
C LEU A 57 1.17 -1.96 -7.43
N PHE A 58 1.17 -1.59 -8.71
CA PHE A 58 0.03 -1.86 -9.58
C PHE A 58 -0.03 -3.33 -10.00
N GLY A 59 1.14 -3.96 -10.16
CA GLY A 59 1.27 -5.37 -10.43
C GLY A 59 0.85 -6.26 -9.25
N PRO A 60 0.63 -7.57 -9.49
CA PRO A 60 0.26 -8.54 -8.48
C PRO A 60 1.46 -8.95 -7.61
N VAL A 61 2.15 -7.98 -7.03
CA VAL A 61 3.36 -8.19 -6.24
C VAL A 61 3.28 -7.37 -4.96
N CYS A 62 3.50 -8.03 -3.83
CA CYS A 62 3.66 -7.39 -2.54
C CYS A 62 5.11 -7.53 -2.04
N PRO A 63 5.98 -6.52 -2.29
CA PRO A 63 7.42 -6.58 -1.98
C PRO A 63 7.77 -6.89 -0.52
N VAL A 64 6.86 -6.60 0.42
CA VAL A 64 7.03 -6.91 1.84
C VAL A 64 7.18 -8.43 2.04
N TYR A 65 6.36 -9.22 1.34
CA TYR A 65 6.39 -10.67 1.42
C TYR A 65 7.61 -11.25 0.69
N GLY A 66 7.99 -10.68 -0.46
CA GLY A 66 9.22 -11.05 -1.15
C GLY A 66 10.45 -10.84 -0.28
N THR A 67 10.56 -9.66 0.34
CA THR A 67 11.65 -9.32 1.25
C THR A 67 11.67 -10.25 2.46
N GLY A 68 10.50 -10.53 3.06
CA GLY A 68 10.38 -11.48 4.17
C GLY A 68 10.84 -12.89 3.79
N GLY A 69 10.41 -13.40 2.63
CA GLY A 69 10.79 -14.72 2.16
C GLY A 69 12.29 -14.85 1.85
N ILE A 70 12.90 -13.83 1.21
CA ILE A 70 14.35 -13.80 0.97
C ILE A 70 15.13 -13.72 2.28
N LEU A 71 14.65 -12.93 3.24
CA LEU A 71 15.27 -12.83 4.56
C LEU A 71 15.28 -14.21 5.25
N ILE A 72 14.17 -14.95 5.21
CA ILE A 72 14.10 -16.30 5.75
C ILE A 72 15.04 -17.26 5.01
N LEU A 73 15.07 -17.22 3.66
CA LEU A 73 15.98 -18.05 2.87
C LEU A 73 17.45 -17.79 3.22
N SER A 74 17.78 -16.56 3.56
CA SER A 74 19.14 -16.14 3.93
C SER A 74 19.53 -16.53 5.36
N LEU A 75 18.58 -17.02 6.17
CA LEU A 75 18.88 -17.45 7.54
C LEU A 75 19.71 -18.75 7.55
N PRO A 76 20.59 -18.94 8.56
CA PRO A 76 21.31 -20.18 8.76
C PRO A 76 20.38 -21.40 8.80
N GLN A 77 20.87 -22.55 8.32
CA GLN A 77 20.08 -23.79 8.21
C GLN A 77 19.54 -24.28 9.56
N GLN A 78 20.20 -23.92 10.67
CA GLN A 78 19.77 -24.18 12.05
C GLN A 78 18.49 -23.42 12.45
N LEU A 79 18.20 -22.28 11.80
CA LEU A 79 16.94 -21.56 11.97
C LEU A 79 15.84 -22.06 11.03
N GLN A 80 16.20 -22.86 10.03
CA GLN A 80 15.25 -23.47 9.10
C GLN A 80 14.83 -24.89 9.51
N ASN A 81 15.51 -25.47 10.52
CA ASN A 81 15.25 -26.79 11.04
C ASN A 81 15.52 -26.84 12.56
N PRO A 82 14.63 -27.44 13.37
CA PRO A 82 13.37 -28.12 13.02
C PRO A 82 12.23 -27.14 12.64
N VAL A 83 11.11 -27.68 12.13
CA VAL A 83 9.97 -26.89 11.59
C VAL A 83 9.43 -25.84 12.57
N TRP A 84 9.43 -26.14 13.87
CA TRP A 84 8.95 -25.19 14.89
C TRP A 84 9.88 -23.97 15.03
N VAL A 85 11.19 -24.14 14.83
CA VAL A 85 12.14 -23.01 14.81
C VAL A 85 11.89 -22.14 13.59
N LEU A 86 11.69 -22.75 12.42
CA LEU A 86 11.34 -22.03 11.19
C LEU A 86 10.03 -21.25 11.32
N TYR A 87 9.02 -21.85 11.96
CA TYR A 87 7.77 -21.16 12.25
C TYR A 87 8.01 -19.91 13.10
N LEU A 88 8.73 -20.03 14.22
CA LEU A 88 9.03 -18.89 15.10
C LEU A 88 9.90 -17.83 14.41
N ALA A 89 10.86 -18.24 13.59
CA ALA A 89 11.65 -17.34 12.77
C ALA A 89 10.74 -16.58 11.78
N GLY A 90 9.82 -17.26 11.12
CA GLY A 90 8.81 -16.66 10.25
C GLY A 90 7.94 -15.63 10.98
N VAL A 91 7.41 -15.99 12.15
CA VAL A 91 6.63 -15.07 13.00
C VAL A 91 7.45 -13.81 13.30
N PHE A 92 8.71 -13.95 13.70
CA PHE A 92 9.55 -12.83 14.12
C PHE A 92 10.02 -11.96 12.94
N PHE A 93 10.70 -12.55 11.97
CA PHE A 93 11.35 -11.81 10.89
C PHE A 93 10.36 -11.21 9.89
N CYS A 94 9.27 -11.91 9.53
CA CYS A 94 8.26 -11.34 8.65
C CYS A 94 7.52 -10.19 9.34
N SER A 95 7.22 -10.32 10.64
CA SER A 95 6.66 -9.23 11.44
C SER A 95 7.61 -8.04 11.54
N PHE A 96 8.91 -8.30 11.67
CA PHE A 96 9.93 -7.24 11.68
C PHE A 96 9.96 -6.48 10.35
N VAL A 97 9.95 -7.20 9.23
CA VAL A 97 9.91 -6.58 7.89
C VAL A 97 8.63 -5.77 7.70
N GLU A 98 7.46 -6.31 8.06
CA GLU A 98 6.18 -5.60 8.01
C GLU A 98 6.22 -4.31 8.86
N TYR A 99 6.75 -4.40 10.09
CA TYR A 99 6.91 -3.25 10.96
C TYR A 99 7.84 -2.18 10.36
N ALA A 100 9.01 -2.60 9.85
CA ALA A 100 10.02 -1.70 9.30
C ALA A 100 9.50 -0.98 8.06
N VAL A 101 8.83 -1.69 7.14
CA VAL A 101 8.22 -1.09 5.95
C VAL A 101 7.07 -0.16 6.34
N GLY A 102 6.19 -0.60 7.24
CA GLY A 102 5.09 0.23 7.75
C GLY A 102 5.57 1.52 8.40
N PHE A 103 6.64 1.44 9.21
CA PHE A 103 7.26 2.59 9.85
C PHE A 103 7.93 3.53 8.84
N GLY A 104 8.69 2.99 7.89
CA GLY A 104 9.35 3.78 6.84
C GLY A 104 8.35 4.55 5.99
N LEU A 105 7.29 3.87 5.52
CA LEU A 105 6.23 4.51 4.74
C LEU A 105 5.46 5.56 5.55
N GLU A 106 5.23 5.32 6.84
CA GLU A 106 4.60 6.31 7.72
C GLU A 106 5.48 7.55 7.92
N LYS A 107 6.81 7.39 8.02
CA LYS A 107 7.73 8.52 8.17
C LYS A 107 7.87 9.34 6.90
N ILE A 108 7.85 8.71 5.73
CA ILE A 108 7.98 9.40 4.44
C ILE A 108 6.68 10.13 4.07
N PHE A 109 5.52 9.50 4.29
CA PHE A 109 4.23 10.02 3.80
C PHE A 109 3.29 10.52 4.91
N HIS A 110 3.75 10.52 6.16
CA HIS A 110 2.97 10.91 7.34
C HIS A 110 1.60 10.23 7.44
N THR A 111 1.51 9.01 6.90
CA THR A 111 0.26 8.26 6.72
C THR A 111 0.51 6.79 7.00
N LYS A 112 -0.31 6.20 7.87
CA LYS A 112 -0.38 4.76 8.09
C LYS A 112 -1.23 4.14 7.00
N TRP A 113 -0.61 3.31 6.17
CA TRP A 113 -1.22 2.64 5.03
C TRP A 113 -2.19 1.53 5.46
N TRP A 114 -1.80 0.81 6.50
CA TRP A 114 -2.63 -0.12 7.23
C TRP A 114 -2.56 0.24 8.72
N ASP A 115 -3.68 0.04 9.41
CA ASP A 115 -3.77 0.28 10.85
C ASP A 115 -4.58 -0.83 11.51
N TYR A 116 -3.90 -1.61 12.35
CA TYR A 116 -4.43 -2.70 13.15
C TYR A 116 -4.80 -2.29 14.58
N SER A 117 -4.92 -0.98 14.86
CA SER A 117 -5.28 -0.49 16.21
C SER A 117 -6.65 -0.95 16.70
N ASP A 118 -7.49 -1.49 15.82
CA ASP A 118 -8.78 -2.11 16.13
C ASP A 118 -8.66 -3.58 16.58
N GLN A 119 -7.48 -4.20 16.43
CA GLN A 119 -7.23 -5.59 16.83
C GLN A 119 -6.93 -5.68 18.33
N THR A 120 -7.97 -5.62 19.15
CA THR A 120 -7.89 -5.79 20.61
C THR A 120 -8.70 -7.00 21.06
N ILE A 121 -8.27 -7.69 22.13
CA ILE A 121 -9.06 -8.72 22.80
C ILE A 121 -9.41 -8.25 24.21
N THR A 122 -10.67 -8.42 24.60
CA THR A 122 -11.11 -8.18 25.98
C THR A 122 -11.04 -9.49 26.77
N VAL A 123 -10.19 -9.53 27.80
CA VAL A 123 -10.11 -10.67 28.74
C VAL A 123 -10.41 -10.16 30.15
N LYS A 124 -11.44 -10.71 30.80
CA LYS A 124 -11.85 -10.34 32.17
C LYS A 124 -11.95 -8.81 32.38
N GLY A 125 -12.62 -8.12 31.46
CA GLY A 125 -12.81 -6.67 31.51
C GLY A 125 -11.60 -5.82 31.13
N HIS A 126 -10.44 -6.42 30.85
CA HIS A 126 -9.23 -5.72 30.42
C HIS A 126 -9.07 -5.80 28.90
N ILE A 127 -8.82 -4.66 28.26
CA ILE A 127 -8.57 -4.57 26.81
C ILE A 127 -7.07 -4.78 26.57
N ILE A 128 -6.72 -5.85 25.87
CA ILE A 128 -5.34 -6.19 25.52
C ILE A 128 -5.13 -5.89 24.03
N PRO A 129 -4.23 -4.98 23.67
CA PRO A 129 -3.90 -4.72 22.27
C PRO A 129 -3.12 -5.91 21.70
N LEU A 130 -3.61 -6.50 20.62
CA LEU A 130 -2.88 -7.52 19.86
C LEU A 130 -2.05 -6.93 18.72
N HIS A 131 -1.77 -5.63 18.78
CA HIS A 131 -1.05 -4.91 17.75
C HIS A 131 0.15 -4.16 18.34
N LEU A 132 1.23 -4.08 17.56
CA LEU A 132 2.38 -3.27 17.89
C LEU A 132 2.31 -1.95 17.12
N HIS A 133 1.98 -0.86 17.82
CA HIS A 133 1.79 0.49 17.26
C HIS A 133 0.75 0.59 16.11
N GLY A 134 -0.07 -0.45 15.94
CA GLY A 134 -1.04 -0.58 14.85
C GLY A 134 -0.42 -1.00 13.51
N ARG A 135 0.90 -1.30 13.48
CA ARG A 135 1.63 -1.64 12.25
C ARG A 135 1.71 -3.14 11.98
N VAL A 136 1.76 -3.93 13.04
CA VAL A 136 1.77 -5.40 12.99
C VAL A 136 0.72 -5.89 13.99
N CYS A 137 0.01 -6.98 13.67
CA CYS A 137 -0.87 -7.64 14.62
C CYS A 137 -0.51 -9.11 14.82
N LEU A 138 -0.75 -9.61 16.03
CA LEU A 138 -0.42 -10.97 16.43
C LEU A 138 -1.06 -12.03 15.52
N LYS A 139 -2.29 -11.78 15.05
CA LYS A 139 -2.98 -12.67 14.11
C LYS A 139 -2.20 -12.82 12.80
N ASN A 140 -1.72 -11.71 12.22
CA ASN A 140 -0.95 -11.75 10.99
C ASN A 140 0.43 -12.36 11.22
N SER A 141 1.07 -12.04 12.35
CA SER A 141 2.34 -12.63 12.77
C SER A 141 2.28 -14.16 12.86
N ILE A 142 1.21 -14.71 13.45
CA ILE A 142 0.97 -16.16 13.52
C ILE A 142 0.80 -16.75 12.11
N LEU A 143 0.02 -16.09 11.24
CA LEU A 143 -0.16 -16.51 9.86
C LEU A 143 1.16 -16.49 9.07
N PHE A 144 2.04 -15.52 9.31
CA PHE A 144 3.38 -15.50 8.71
C PHE A 144 4.21 -16.71 9.09
N GLY A 145 4.10 -17.22 10.32
CA GLY A 145 4.77 -18.45 10.73
C GLY A 145 4.36 -19.64 9.86
N PHE A 146 3.05 -19.85 9.68
CA PHE A 146 2.54 -20.93 8.81
C PHE A 146 2.94 -20.73 7.35
N LEU A 147 2.77 -19.52 6.82
CA LEU A 147 3.12 -19.20 5.44
C LEU A 147 4.61 -19.44 5.19
N THR A 148 5.47 -19.07 6.12
CA THR A 148 6.92 -19.29 6.03
C THR A 148 7.25 -20.77 5.94
N VAL A 149 6.64 -21.61 6.79
CA VAL A 149 6.84 -23.07 6.72
C VAL A 149 6.39 -23.62 5.37
N ILE A 150 5.22 -23.21 4.88
CA ILE A 150 4.69 -23.65 3.59
C ILE A 150 5.63 -23.26 2.45
N VAL A 151 6.04 -21.99 2.44
CA VAL A 151 6.87 -21.43 1.37
C VAL A 151 8.24 -22.11 1.33
N ILE A 152 8.90 -22.29 2.47
CA ILE A 152 10.24 -22.86 2.52
C ILE A 152 10.23 -24.38 2.31
N LYS A 153 9.26 -25.11 2.88
CA LYS A 153 9.26 -26.59 2.81
C LYS A 153 8.62 -27.14 1.54
N PHE A 154 7.73 -26.39 0.88
CA PHE A 154 7.00 -26.88 -0.29
C PHE A 154 7.21 -26.03 -1.54
N VAL A 155 7.07 -24.71 -1.41
CA VAL A 155 7.13 -23.82 -2.58
C VAL A 155 8.57 -23.68 -3.10
N GLN A 156 9.52 -23.41 -2.22
CA GLN A 156 10.94 -23.28 -2.58
C GLN A 156 11.45 -24.50 -3.37
N PRO A 157 11.36 -25.75 -2.87
CA PRO A 157 11.88 -26.89 -3.63
C PRO A 157 11.13 -27.13 -4.95
N LEU A 158 9.86 -26.75 -5.05
CA LEU A 158 9.12 -26.81 -6.31
C LEU A 158 9.66 -25.81 -7.33
N ILE A 159 9.94 -24.58 -6.89
CA ILE A 159 10.55 -23.54 -7.73
C ILE A 159 11.96 -23.98 -8.15
N GLU A 160 12.79 -24.47 -7.24
CA GLU A 160 14.15 -24.94 -7.57
C GLU A 160 14.11 -26.03 -8.66
N LYS A 161 13.19 -26.99 -8.54
CA LYS A 161 12.97 -28.01 -9.57
C LYS A 161 12.51 -27.41 -10.89
N ALA A 162 11.57 -26.47 -10.86
CA ALA A 162 11.09 -25.79 -12.07
C ALA A 162 12.23 -25.02 -12.76
N MET A 163 13.08 -24.34 -11.98
CA MET A 163 14.22 -23.57 -12.49
C MET A 163 15.30 -24.46 -13.10
N ALA A 164 15.47 -25.68 -12.60
CA ALA A 164 16.44 -26.64 -13.13
C ALA A 164 16.16 -27.09 -14.58
N TYR A 165 14.94 -26.88 -15.09
CA TYR A 165 14.62 -27.15 -16.50
C TYR A 165 15.10 -26.05 -17.47
N PHE A 166 15.51 -24.89 -16.94
CA PHE A 166 15.94 -23.75 -17.76
C PHE A 166 17.47 -23.64 -17.76
N SER A 167 18.03 -23.19 -18.88
CA SER A 167 19.45 -22.85 -18.94
C SER A 167 19.74 -21.58 -18.13
N ASP A 168 20.97 -21.44 -17.65
CA ASP A 168 21.43 -20.27 -16.91
C ASP A 168 21.20 -18.96 -17.67
N THR A 169 21.46 -18.96 -18.98
CA THR A 169 21.19 -17.81 -19.86
C THR A 169 19.70 -17.45 -19.90
N ALA A 170 18.81 -18.45 -19.92
CA ALA A 170 17.37 -18.21 -19.89
C ALA A 170 16.94 -17.61 -18.55
N ILE A 171 17.45 -18.14 -17.43
CA ILE A 171 17.16 -17.63 -16.08
C ILE A 171 17.58 -16.15 -15.96
N ILE A 172 18.80 -15.82 -16.40
CA ILE A 172 19.31 -14.44 -16.39
C ILE A 172 18.48 -13.53 -17.28
N THR A 173 18.13 -13.99 -18.49
CA THR A 173 17.36 -13.18 -19.44
C THR A 173 15.97 -12.88 -18.90
N ILE A 174 15.27 -13.90 -18.38
CA ILE A 174 13.94 -13.76 -17.79
C ILE A 174 13.98 -12.85 -16.55
N SER A 175 14.97 -13.03 -15.67
CA SER A 175 15.10 -12.20 -14.45
C SER A 175 15.28 -10.72 -14.81
N ASN A 176 16.11 -10.41 -15.81
CA ASN A 176 16.36 -9.04 -16.25
C ASN A 176 15.14 -8.39 -16.90
N ILE A 177 14.37 -9.12 -17.72
CA ILE A 177 13.11 -8.62 -18.29
C ILE A 177 12.13 -8.28 -17.15
N LEU A 178 11.96 -9.19 -16.20
CA LEU A 178 11.08 -9.00 -15.06
C LEU A 178 11.56 -7.87 -14.13
N LEU A 179 12.87 -7.66 -14.00
CA LEU A 179 13.45 -6.55 -13.25
C LEU A 179 13.02 -5.21 -13.84
N VAL A 180 13.12 -5.04 -15.16
CA VAL A 180 12.68 -3.81 -15.83
C VAL A 180 11.19 -3.57 -15.61
N ILE A 181 10.36 -4.60 -15.76
CA ILE A 181 8.91 -4.49 -15.52
C ILE A 181 8.63 -4.07 -14.06
N PHE A 182 9.31 -4.71 -13.10
CA PHE A 182 9.17 -4.41 -11.68
C PHE A 182 9.60 -2.98 -11.33
N LEU A 183 10.72 -2.49 -11.90
CA LEU A 183 11.19 -1.12 -11.71
C LEU A 183 10.21 -0.09 -12.30
N VAL A 184 9.68 -0.33 -13.50
CA VAL A 184 8.67 0.53 -14.11
C VAL A 184 7.42 0.60 -13.22
N ASP A 185 6.96 -0.54 -12.70
CA ASP A 185 5.81 -0.58 -11.80
C ASP A 185 6.06 0.19 -10.50
N ILE A 186 7.26 0.05 -9.90
CA ILE A 186 7.67 0.85 -8.74
C ILE A 186 7.59 2.34 -9.04
N VAL A 187 8.21 2.81 -10.13
CA VAL A 187 8.24 4.24 -10.47
C VAL A 187 6.82 4.78 -10.67
N VAL A 188 5.98 4.05 -11.40
CA VAL A 188 4.58 4.45 -11.64
C VAL A 188 3.79 4.47 -10.33
N SER A 189 3.99 3.49 -9.45
CA SER A 189 3.33 3.44 -8.14
C SER A 189 3.74 4.58 -7.22
N VAL A 190 5.04 4.85 -7.13
CA VAL A 190 5.59 5.92 -6.29
C VAL A 190 5.10 7.29 -6.79
N ASN A 191 5.12 7.55 -8.10
CA ASN A 191 4.63 8.82 -8.64
C ASN A 191 3.16 9.07 -8.28
N LYS A 192 2.30 8.05 -8.43
CA LYS A 192 0.88 8.18 -8.06
C LYS A 192 0.67 8.38 -6.56
N MET A 193 1.52 7.79 -5.74
CA MET A 193 1.49 7.98 -4.30
C MET A 193 1.93 9.40 -3.91
N VAL A 194 2.95 9.93 -4.57
CA VAL A 194 3.37 11.34 -4.41
C VAL A 194 2.23 12.25 -4.82
N ASP A 195 1.60 12.03 -5.98
CA ASP A 195 0.43 12.79 -6.42
C ASP A 195 -0.71 12.76 -5.41
N PHE A 196 -0.98 11.58 -4.83
CA PHE A 196 -1.97 11.43 -3.76
C PHE A 196 -1.60 12.27 -2.52
N SER A 197 -0.34 12.18 -2.07
CA SER A 197 0.13 12.94 -0.90
C SER A 197 0.05 14.45 -1.12
N VAL A 198 0.42 14.92 -2.31
CA VAL A 198 0.31 16.33 -2.72
C VAL A 198 -1.15 16.77 -2.75
N HIS A 199 -2.05 15.93 -3.26
CA HIS A 199 -3.48 16.24 -3.28
C HIS A 199 -4.06 16.39 -1.87
N VAL A 200 -3.70 15.47 -0.97
CA VAL A 200 -4.13 15.51 0.44
C VAL A 200 -3.54 16.72 1.16
N ALA A 201 -2.28 17.09 0.88
CA ALA A 201 -1.67 18.30 1.40
C ALA A 201 -2.37 19.58 0.91
N LYS A 202 -2.73 19.66 -0.38
CA LYS A 202 -3.49 20.78 -0.95
C LYS A 202 -4.87 20.93 -0.30
N LEU A 203 -5.56 19.83 0.00
CA LEU A 203 -6.82 19.87 0.74
C LEU A 203 -6.65 20.47 2.14
N LYS A 204 -5.58 20.07 2.84
CA LYS A 204 -5.25 20.61 4.17
C LYS A 204 -4.95 22.11 4.12
N GLU A 205 -4.04 22.52 3.24
CA GLU A 205 -3.64 23.92 3.07
C GLU A 205 -4.86 24.80 2.71
N LEU A 206 -5.74 24.29 1.85
CA LEU A 206 -6.99 24.98 1.52
C LEU A 206 -7.88 25.12 2.75
N GLY A 207 -8.09 24.05 3.53
CA GLY A 207 -8.85 24.11 4.78
C GLY A 207 -8.30 25.11 5.79
N GLU A 208 -6.99 25.11 6.00
CA GLU A 208 -6.29 26.09 6.86
C GLU A 208 -6.50 27.52 6.36
N SER A 209 -6.33 27.76 5.06
CA SER A 209 -6.55 29.09 4.47
C SER A 209 -7.99 29.60 4.60
N LEU A 210 -8.97 28.69 4.60
CA LEU A 210 -10.38 29.03 4.80
C LEU A 210 -10.66 29.34 6.27
N LYS A 211 -10.06 28.55 7.18
CA LYS A 211 -10.17 28.78 8.62
C LYS A 211 -9.59 30.14 9.00
N ASP A 212 -8.39 30.47 8.51
CA ASP A 212 -7.76 31.77 8.81
C ASP A 212 -8.61 32.96 8.34
N ARG A 213 -9.32 32.82 7.22
CA ARG A 213 -10.16 33.90 6.66
C ARG A 213 -11.53 34.01 7.32
N TYR A 214 -12.13 32.90 7.69
CA TYR A 214 -13.56 32.86 8.02
C TYR A 214 -13.89 32.29 9.41
N GLN A 215 -12.91 31.85 10.21
CA GLN A 215 -13.19 31.26 11.53
C GLN A 215 -13.99 32.14 12.49
N ASN A 216 -13.92 33.47 12.32
CA ASN A 216 -14.64 34.43 13.16
C ASN A 216 -16.05 34.74 12.63
N GLU A 217 -16.41 34.21 11.47
CA GLU A 217 -17.72 34.44 10.87
C GLU A 217 -18.73 33.42 11.41
N ALA A 218 -19.86 33.89 11.94
CA ALA A 218 -20.88 33.02 12.54
C ALA A 218 -21.50 31.99 11.58
N TRP A 219 -21.41 32.20 10.26
CA TRP A 219 -21.91 31.28 9.24
C TRP A 219 -20.91 30.17 8.88
N PHE A 220 -19.62 30.33 9.22
CA PHE A 220 -18.57 29.41 8.82
C PHE A 220 -18.45 28.24 9.81
N LYS A 221 -18.51 27.02 9.29
CA LYS A 221 -18.39 25.79 10.08
C LYS A 221 -16.99 25.21 9.91
N GLY A 222 -16.16 25.36 10.94
CA GLY A 222 -14.75 24.99 10.92
C GLY A 222 -14.40 23.62 11.52
N GLU A 223 -15.39 22.77 11.84
CA GLU A 223 -15.15 21.49 12.52
C GLU A 223 -14.58 20.41 11.59
N SER A 224 -14.94 20.44 10.30
CA SER A 224 -14.39 19.51 9.30
C SER A 224 -14.26 20.15 7.93
N LEU A 225 -13.34 19.64 7.10
CA LEU A 225 -13.13 20.14 5.73
C LEU A 225 -14.41 20.07 4.87
N SER A 226 -15.25 19.05 5.12
CA SER A 226 -16.54 18.91 4.42
C SER A 226 -17.47 20.07 4.78
N GLU A 227 -17.60 20.39 6.06
CA GLU A 227 -18.46 21.48 6.53
C GLU A 227 -17.94 22.86 6.11
N MET A 228 -16.62 23.02 6.03
CA MET A 228 -16.02 24.25 5.50
C MET A 228 -16.44 24.45 4.03
N PHE A 229 -16.33 23.41 3.20
CA PHE A 229 -16.74 23.51 1.80
C PHE A 229 -18.25 23.68 1.64
N ASP A 230 -19.05 22.99 2.44
CA ASP A 230 -20.51 23.10 2.41
C ASP A 230 -20.98 24.51 2.82
N SER A 231 -20.43 25.08 3.91
CA SER A 231 -20.77 26.43 4.37
C SER A 231 -20.40 27.52 3.36
N ILE A 232 -19.23 27.39 2.70
CA ILE A 232 -18.82 28.31 1.62
C ILE A 232 -19.74 28.17 0.41
N ARG A 233 -20.10 26.94 0.03
CA ARG A 233 -21.00 26.69 -1.10
C ARG A 233 -22.40 27.26 -0.85
N GLU A 234 -22.95 27.07 0.35
CA GLU A 234 -24.24 27.65 0.73
C GLU A 234 -24.21 29.18 0.71
N ARG A 235 -23.11 29.78 1.18
CA ARG A 235 -22.96 31.24 1.21
C ARG A 235 -22.72 31.82 -0.18
N SER A 236 -21.96 31.16 -1.04
CA SER A 236 -21.69 31.64 -2.41
C SER A 236 -22.95 31.69 -3.29
N LEU A 237 -23.95 30.85 -3.00
CA LEU A 237 -25.26 30.91 -3.64
C LEU A 237 -26.07 32.15 -3.24
N LYS A 238 -25.87 32.66 -2.00
CA LYS A 238 -26.57 33.84 -1.48
C LYS A 238 -25.82 35.14 -1.77
N GLU A 239 -24.48 35.11 -1.75
CA GLU A 239 -23.62 36.29 -1.86
C GLU A 239 -22.47 36.02 -2.86
N LYS A 240 -22.80 36.04 -4.15
CA LYS A 240 -21.85 35.76 -5.24
C LYS A 240 -20.64 36.71 -5.28
N GLU A 241 -20.79 37.94 -4.80
CA GLU A 241 -19.72 38.96 -4.82
C GLU A 241 -18.68 38.78 -3.70
N LYS A 242 -19.05 38.08 -2.61
CA LYS A 242 -18.19 37.96 -1.41
C LYS A 242 -17.06 36.94 -1.59
N PHE A 243 -17.15 36.04 -2.57
CA PHE A 243 -16.13 35.04 -2.86
C PHE A 243 -15.51 35.28 -4.24
N SER A 244 -14.18 35.36 -4.29
CA SER A 244 -13.48 35.41 -5.58
C SER A 244 -13.78 34.14 -6.38
N SER A 245 -14.09 34.28 -7.68
CA SER A 245 -14.29 33.17 -8.61
C SER A 245 -13.13 32.16 -8.56
N ALA A 246 -11.90 32.64 -8.43
CA ALA A 246 -10.70 31.83 -8.29
C ALA A 246 -10.70 30.90 -7.04
N LEU A 247 -11.33 31.32 -5.93
CA LEU A 247 -11.43 30.48 -4.72
C LEU A 247 -12.43 29.35 -4.93
N LEU A 248 -13.58 29.66 -5.52
CA LEU A 248 -14.61 28.65 -5.83
C LEU A 248 -14.09 27.64 -6.85
N GLU A 249 -13.40 28.12 -7.88
CA GLU A 249 -12.74 27.26 -8.87
C GLU A 249 -11.64 26.40 -8.22
N LYS A 250 -10.86 26.96 -7.28
CA LYS A 250 -9.87 26.18 -6.51
C LYS A 250 -10.53 25.08 -5.68
N ILE A 251 -11.60 25.38 -4.94
CA ILE A 251 -12.37 24.38 -4.17
C ILE A 251 -12.90 23.29 -5.11
N GLU A 252 -13.53 23.66 -6.22
CA GLU A 252 -14.06 22.70 -7.19
C GLU A 252 -12.98 21.86 -7.85
N SER A 253 -11.83 22.45 -8.19
CA SER A 253 -10.71 21.75 -8.84
C SER A 253 -10.10 20.69 -7.93
N VAL A 254 -9.95 21.00 -6.63
CA VAL A 254 -9.42 20.07 -5.63
C VAL A 254 -10.48 19.03 -5.24
N ASN A 255 -11.76 19.40 -5.27
CA ASN A 255 -12.87 18.47 -4.96
C ASN A 255 -13.32 17.64 -6.19
N ARG A 256 -12.72 17.87 -7.37
CA ARG A 256 -13.07 17.19 -8.63
C ARG A 256 -12.80 15.69 -8.51
N HIS A 257 -13.68 14.90 -9.12
CA HIS A 257 -13.60 13.45 -9.06
C HIS A 257 -12.35 12.98 -9.78
N ASN A 258 -11.42 12.38 -9.04
CA ASN A 258 -10.24 11.79 -9.62
C ASN A 258 -10.31 10.26 -9.47
N ARG A 259 -10.48 9.55 -10.59
CA ARG A 259 -10.53 8.08 -10.61
C ARG A 259 -9.26 7.44 -10.03
N HIS A 260 -8.13 8.12 -10.15
CA HIS A 260 -6.87 7.63 -9.59
C HIS A 260 -6.89 7.64 -8.06
N LEU A 261 -7.43 8.71 -7.44
CA LEU A 261 -7.60 8.78 -6.00
C LEU A 261 -8.65 7.77 -5.51
N GLU A 262 -9.75 7.59 -6.26
CA GLU A 262 -10.76 6.56 -5.97
C GLU A 262 -10.10 5.18 -5.90
N SER A 263 -9.38 4.78 -6.96
CA SER A 263 -8.72 3.48 -6.99
C SER A 263 -7.72 3.33 -5.84
N PHE A 264 -7.01 4.39 -5.49
CA PHE A 264 -5.97 4.34 -4.46
C PHE A 264 -6.55 4.18 -3.05
N VAL A 265 -7.57 4.96 -2.70
CA VAL A 265 -8.26 4.87 -1.41
C VAL A 265 -8.94 3.51 -1.22
N ARG A 266 -9.45 2.90 -2.30
CA ARG A 266 -10.05 1.55 -2.25
C ARG A 266 -9.04 0.45 -1.94
N ARG A 267 -7.75 0.63 -2.27
CA ARG A 267 -6.68 -0.33 -1.91
C ARG A 267 -6.35 -0.30 -0.42
N PHE A 268 -6.47 0.86 0.21
CA PHE A 268 -6.09 1.10 1.60
C PHE A 268 -7.26 1.67 2.42
N PRO A 269 -8.33 0.90 2.65
CA PRO A 269 -9.53 1.40 3.34
C PRO A 269 -9.26 1.79 4.79
N THR A 270 -8.38 1.06 5.48
CA THR A 270 -7.99 1.30 6.88
C THR A 270 -6.94 2.41 7.05
N MET A 271 -6.50 3.05 5.96
CA MET A 271 -5.49 4.10 6.00
C MET A 271 -5.89 5.26 6.91
N LYS A 272 -4.95 5.73 7.74
CA LYS A 272 -5.12 6.88 8.64
C LYS A 272 -3.89 7.78 8.60
N SER A 273 -4.08 9.08 8.75
CA SER A 273 -3.00 10.06 8.94
C SER A 273 -3.33 10.96 10.12
N ALA A 274 -2.35 11.20 10.98
CA ALA A 274 -2.46 12.19 12.03
C ALA A 274 -2.36 13.62 11.45
N GLN A 275 -1.51 13.82 10.45
CA GLN A 275 -1.26 15.14 9.84
C GLN A 275 -2.39 15.59 8.91
N TYR A 276 -3.04 14.65 8.22
CA TYR A 276 -4.03 14.92 7.17
C TYR A 276 -5.40 14.31 7.48
N LYS A 277 -5.75 14.21 8.76
CA LYS A 277 -6.96 13.51 9.23
C LYS A 277 -8.23 13.99 8.49
N ASP A 278 -8.50 15.29 8.51
CA ASP A 278 -9.74 15.84 7.96
C ASP A 278 -9.78 15.77 6.44
N SER A 279 -8.64 16.01 5.78
CA SER A 279 -8.47 15.87 4.33
C SER A 279 -8.75 14.44 3.87
N LEU A 280 -8.24 13.43 4.58
CA LEU A 280 -8.50 12.02 4.28
C LEU A 280 -9.95 11.62 4.52
N ILE A 281 -10.57 12.10 5.62
CA ILE A 281 -11.97 11.83 5.92
C ILE A 281 -12.87 12.42 4.83
N HIS A 282 -12.62 13.68 4.44
CA HIS A 282 -13.35 14.33 3.37
C HIS A 282 -13.21 13.58 2.04
N LEU A 283 -11.98 13.20 1.66
CA LEU A 283 -11.74 12.45 0.44
C LEU A 283 -12.46 11.09 0.43
N LYS A 284 -12.44 10.35 1.55
CA LYS A 284 -13.16 9.08 1.70
C LYS A 284 -14.68 9.27 1.58
N LYS A 285 -15.25 10.28 2.24
CA LYS A 285 -16.68 10.63 2.17
C LYS A 285 -17.10 10.89 0.73
N ARG A 286 -16.37 11.75 0.04
CA ARG A 286 -16.62 12.15 -1.34
C ARG A 286 -16.55 10.95 -2.30
N ILE A 287 -15.55 10.08 -2.13
CA ILE A 287 -15.43 8.87 -2.96
C ILE A 287 -16.66 7.96 -2.78
N LYS A 288 -17.10 7.77 -1.53
CA LYS A 288 -18.31 6.99 -1.20
C LYS A 288 -19.55 7.58 -1.86
N GLU A 289 -19.78 8.88 -1.75
CA GLU A 289 -20.90 9.58 -2.39
C GLU A 289 -20.90 9.36 -3.92
N SER A 290 -19.73 9.48 -4.56
CA SER A 290 -19.63 9.26 -6.01
C SER A 290 -19.91 7.80 -6.44
N LEU A 291 -19.63 6.84 -5.56
CA LEU A 291 -19.92 5.43 -5.79
C LEU A 291 -21.41 5.13 -5.64
N ASP A 292 -22.04 5.75 -4.66
CA ASP A 292 -23.48 5.62 -4.40
C ASP A 292 -24.29 6.29 -5.53
N GLU A 293 -23.88 7.46 -6.03
CA GLU A 293 -24.46 8.10 -7.23
C GLU A 293 -24.35 7.24 -8.50
N LYS A 294 -23.23 6.52 -8.68
CA LYS A 294 -23.06 5.59 -9.82
C LYS A 294 -23.94 4.36 -9.68
N ARG A 295 -24.26 3.94 -8.45
CA ARG A 295 -25.16 2.80 -8.18
C ARG A 295 -26.62 3.17 -8.35
N SER A 296 -27.04 4.37 -7.97
CA SER A 296 -28.42 4.82 -8.13
C SER A 296 -28.81 5.14 -9.58
N ARG A 297 -27.83 5.27 -10.48
CA ARG A 297 -28.02 5.45 -11.93
C ARG A 297 -28.04 4.14 -12.73
N LYS A 298 -27.79 3.00 -12.09
CA LYS A 298 -27.84 1.67 -12.70
C LYS A 298 -29.08 0.93 -12.24
#